data_AF-A0A9P8LF41-F1
#
_entry.id   AF-A0A9P8LF41-F1
#
_cell.length_a   1.000
_cell.length_b   1.000
_cell.length_c   1.000
_cell.angle_alpha   90.00
_cell.angle_beta   90.00
_cell.angle_gamma   90.00
#
_symmetry.space_group_name_H-M   'P 1'
#
loop_
_entity.id
_entity.type
_entity.pdbx_description
1 polymer ?
#
loop_
_entity_poly.entity_id
_entity_poly.type
_entity_poly.pdbx_seq_one_letter_code
_entity_poly.pdbx_strand_id
1 'polypeptide(L)'
;MATTTTGADIKGYPGLVHLMGHRRGMPQFKRFTELNARNLQIIQAELLQLEMQLDAFNTLNQALPDAECKRYNDDVATLMSSNTAIDIRAKLKEYNSALLDQIKLNKAAAPRLYDLRLLQKWIYSPNDGAGFLSAVEAKPYQNDNVEDLVVLTQMADYDIFTAFITENVIPWIFEKTYHRLKVTFGLRLFGLDESDHPGMAGLSTGGLRRKYKHERDQHLSCNKSRDT
;
A
#
# COMPACT_ATOMS: atom_id res chain seq x y z
N MET A 1 32.41 -14.57 -27.84
CA MET A 1 31.62 -14.14 -29.00
C MET A 1 30.23 -13.79 -28.50
N ALA A 2 29.90 -12.49 -28.45
CA ALA A 2 28.59 -12.02 -27.98
C ALA A 2 27.65 -11.94 -29.18
N THR A 3 26.59 -12.75 -29.19
CA THR A 3 25.53 -12.66 -30.18
C THR A 3 24.63 -11.49 -29.81
N THR A 4 24.77 -10.38 -30.54
CA THR A 4 23.77 -9.31 -30.59
C THR A 4 22.53 -9.84 -31.31
N THR A 5 21.65 -10.48 -30.55
CA THR A 5 20.31 -10.88 -31.02
C THR A 5 19.45 -9.64 -31.14
N THR A 6 19.18 -9.24 -32.38
CA THR A 6 18.23 -8.19 -32.75
C THR A 6 16.89 -8.47 -32.09
N GLY A 7 16.39 -7.52 -31.28
CA GLY A 7 15.28 -7.68 -30.32
C GLY A 7 13.86 -7.88 -30.89
N ALA A 8 13.71 -8.59 -32.01
CA ALA A 8 12.42 -8.75 -32.70
C ALA A 8 11.69 -10.08 -32.41
N ASP A 9 12.32 -11.08 -31.75
CA ASP A 9 11.66 -12.37 -31.48
C ASP A 9 12.18 -13.08 -30.21
N ILE A 10 12.44 -12.32 -29.14
CA ILE A 10 12.79 -12.94 -27.85
C ILE A 10 11.50 -13.09 -27.03
N LYS A 11 10.94 -14.30 -27.03
CA LYS A 11 9.73 -14.65 -26.27
C LYS A 11 10.05 -15.20 -24.88
N GLY A 12 9.04 -15.27 -24.01
CA GLY A 12 9.16 -15.86 -22.68
C GLY A 12 10.01 -15.05 -21.70
N TYR A 13 10.61 -15.73 -20.72
CA TYR A 13 11.43 -15.10 -19.67
C TYR A 13 12.57 -14.22 -20.19
N PRO A 14 13.37 -14.62 -21.20
CA PRO A 14 14.41 -13.75 -21.75
C PRO A 14 13.85 -12.46 -22.34
N GLY A 15 12.67 -12.52 -22.99
CA GLY A 15 11.96 -11.35 -23.50
C GLY A 15 11.47 -10.44 -22.39
N LEU A 16 10.93 -11.02 -21.31
CA LEU A 16 10.47 -10.28 -20.15
C LEU A 16 11.63 -9.56 -19.45
N VAL A 17 12.75 -10.26 -19.24
CA VAL A 17 13.96 -9.69 -18.64
C VAL A 17 14.52 -8.58 -19.53
N HIS A 18 14.51 -8.77 -20.85
CA HIS A 18 14.93 -7.73 -21.79
C HIS A 18 14.03 -6.49 -21.68
N LEU A 19 12.70 -6.66 -21.65
CA LEU A 19 11.74 -5.57 -21.46
C LEU A 19 11.96 -4.83 -20.13
N MET A 20 12.12 -5.59 -19.04
CA MET A 20 12.37 -5.05 -17.70
C MET A 20 13.70 -4.31 -17.62
N GLY A 21 14.76 -4.82 -18.24
CA GLY A 21 16.08 -4.18 -18.25
C GLY A 21 16.17 -2.93 -19.11
N HIS A 22 15.33 -2.81 -20.15
CA HIS A 22 15.42 -1.70 -21.11
C HIS A 22 14.68 -0.43 -20.67
N ARG A 23 13.60 -0.55 -19.90
CA ARG A 23 12.79 0.60 -19.45
C ARG A 23 12.80 0.73 -17.93
N ARG A 24 13.15 1.91 -17.42
CA ARG A 24 12.93 2.25 -16.01
C ARG A 24 11.42 2.18 -15.71
N GLY A 25 11.04 1.70 -14.53
CA GLY A 25 9.63 1.47 -14.18
C GLY A 25 9.09 0.07 -14.53
N MET A 26 9.75 -0.67 -15.43
CA MET A 26 9.31 -2.02 -15.83
C MET A 26 9.68 -3.15 -14.88
N PRO A 27 10.84 -3.15 -14.18
CA PRO A 27 11.16 -4.19 -13.21
C PRO A 27 10.20 -4.13 -12.03
N GLN A 28 9.11 -4.89 -12.12
CA GLN A 28 8.03 -4.99 -11.17
C GLN A 28 8.07 -6.38 -10.52
N PHE A 29 8.06 -6.41 -9.19
CA PHE A 29 8.15 -7.65 -8.43
C PHE A 29 7.12 -7.65 -7.30
N LYS A 30 6.72 -8.85 -6.86
CA LYS A 30 5.88 -8.99 -5.67
C LYS A 30 6.71 -8.74 -4.41
N ARG A 31 6.22 -7.93 -3.49
CA ARG A 31 6.84 -7.66 -2.17
C ARG A 31 6.62 -8.80 -1.19
N PHE A 32 5.56 -9.59 -1.39
CA PHE A 32 5.14 -10.66 -0.51
C PHE A 32 4.80 -10.13 0.90
N THR A 33 4.06 -9.02 0.98
CA THR A 33 3.78 -8.32 2.25
C THR A 33 3.20 -9.25 3.32
N GLU A 34 2.20 -10.06 2.96
CA GLU A 34 1.59 -11.03 3.89
C GLU A 34 2.57 -12.12 4.35
N LEU A 35 3.40 -12.62 3.44
CA LEU A 35 4.34 -13.70 3.75
C LEU A 35 5.46 -13.18 4.65
N ASN A 36 5.96 -11.97 4.39
CA ASN A 36 6.98 -11.34 5.22
C ASN A 36 6.43 -10.98 6.61
N ALA A 37 5.19 -10.48 6.69
CA ALA A 37 4.52 -10.24 7.97
C ALA A 37 4.35 -11.54 8.77
N ARG A 38 3.97 -12.64 8.12
CA ARG A 38 3.92 -13.96 8.74
C ARG A 38 5.30 -14.41 9.24
N ASN A 39 6.34 -14.23 8.44
CA ASN A 39 7.72 -14.57 8.84
C ASN A 39 8.14 -13.79 10.10
N LEU A 40 7.87 -12.48 10.14
CA LEU A 40 8.15 -11.66 11.32
C LEU A 40 7.39 -12.14 12.57
N GLN A 41 6.12 -12.53 12.42
CA GLN A 41 5.34 -13.08 13.54
C GLN A 41 5.90 -14.40 14.05
N ILE A 42 6.39 -15.28 13.16
CA ILE A 42 7.03 -16.54 13.55
C ILE A 42 8.29 -16.26 14.37
N ILE A 43 9.19 -15.41 13.87
CA ILE A 43 10.44 -15.08 14.58
C ILE A 43 10.13 -14.42 15.93
N GLN A 44 9.12 -13.55 15.99
CA GLN A 44 8.68 -12.92 17.22
C GLN A 44 8.17 -13.96 18.25
N ALA A 45 7.40 -14.95 17.82
CA ALA A 45 6.93 -16.01 18.70
C ALA A 45 8.09 -16.87 19.23
N GLU A 46 9.07 -17.20 18.38
CA GLU A 46 10.29 -17.90 18.80
C GLU A 46 11.10 -17.10 19.83
N LEU A 47 11.24 -15.79 19.64
CA LEU A 47 11.90 -14.91 20.60
C LEU A 47 11.18 -14.88 21.96
N LEU A 48 9.87 -14.74 21.96
CA LEU A 48 9.08 -14.76 23.20
C LEU A 48 9.22 -16.09 23.94
N GLN A 49 9.28 -17.21 23.22
CA GLN A 49 9.52 -18.51 23.82
C GLN A 49 10.90 -18.60 24.48
N LEU A 50 11.94 -18.08 23.82
CA LEU A 50 13.30 -18.06 24.37
C LEU A 50 13.41 -17.12 25.58
N GLU A 51 12.74 -15.97 25.55
CA GLU A 51 12.64 -15.06 26.70
C GLU A 51 11.99 -15.76 27.90
N MET A 52 10.87 -16.44 27.68
CA MET A 52 10.21 -17.23 28.74
C MET A 52 11.13 -18.30 29.33
N GLN A 53 11.94 -18.98 28.50
CA GLN A 53 12.89 -19.98 28.97
C GLN A 53 14.00 -19.35 29.82
N LEU A 54 14.52 -18.21 29.40
CA LEU A 54 15.54 -17.48 30.14
C LEU A 54 15.01 -16.99 31.49
N ASP A 55 13.79 -16.44 31.51
CA ASP A 55 13.13 -15.98 32.73
C ASP A 55 12.82 -17.11 33.70
N ALA A 56 12.35 -18.26 33.19
CA ALA A 56 12.13 -19.45 34.00
C ALA A 56 13.44 -19.94 34.64
N PHE A 57 14.53 -19.98 33.87
CA PHE A 57 15.84 -20.35 34.37
C PHE A 57 16.38 -19.38 35.43
N ASN A 58 16.23 -18.06 35.20
CA ASN A 58 16.60 -17.03 36.16
C ASN A 58 15.80 -17.14 37.46
N THR A 59 14.49 -17.41 37.36
CA THR A 59 13.60 -17.60 38.51
C THR A 59 14.00 -18.82 39.33
N LEU A 60 14.30 -19.94 38.67
CA LEU A 60 14.77 -21.16 39.34
C LEU A 60 16.10 -20.93 40.06
N ASN A 61 17.05 -20.23 39.44
CA ASN A 61 18.34 -19.91 40.06
C ASN A 61 18.21 -18.96 41.26
N GLN A 62 17.26 -18.02 41.23
CA GLN A 62 17.01 -17.13 42.37
C GLN A 62 16.38 -17.83 43.57
N ALA A 63 15.62 -18.91 43.35
CA ALA A 63 14.98 -19.67 44.42
C ALA A 63 15.95 -20.60 45.18
N LEU A 64 17.15 -20.83 44.66
CA LEU A 64 18.16 -21.67 45.31
C LEU A 64 18.88 -20.89 46.42
N PRO A 65 19.00 -21.43 47.64
CA PRO A 65 19.61 -20.75 48.79
C PRO A 65 21.14 -20.65 48.71
N ASP A 66 21.77 -21.09 47.62
CA ASP A 66 23.22 -21.30 47.53
C ASP A 66 24.00 -20.07 47.05
N ALA A 67 25.18 -19.84 47.62
CA ALA A 67 26.05 -18.70 47.29
C ALA A 67 26.61 -18.78 45.86
N GLU A 68 26.70 -19.97 45.29
CA GLU A 68 27.10 -20.19 43.88
C GLU A 68 26.02 -19.74 42.89
N CYS A 69 24.73 -19.82 43.24
CA CYS A 69 23.63 -19.37 42.37
C CYS A 69 23.57 -17.85 42.23
N LYS A 70 23.96 -17.09 43.26
CA LYS A 70 24.10 -15.63 43.17
C LYS A 70 25.22 -15.22 42.22
N ARG A 71 26.35 -15.94 42.24
CA ARG A 71 27.48 -15.69 41.31
C ARG A 71 27.08 -15.86 39.85
N TYR A 72 26.18 -16.80 39.55
CA TYR A 72 25.69 -17.01 38.18
C TYR A 72 24.93 -15.79 37.63
N ASN A 73 24.07 -15.16 38.44
CA ASN A 73 23.31 -13.97 38.03
C ASN A 73 24.19 -12.72 37.92
N ASP A 74 25.27 -12.63 38.71
CA ASP A 74 26.18 -11.48 38.71
C ASP A 74 27.30 -11.62 37.65
N ASP A 75 27.63 -12.84 37.22
CA ASP A 75 28.67 -13.10 36.22
C ASP A 75 28.10 -13.14 34.80
N VAL A 76 28.23 -11.99 34.13
CA VAL A 76 27.90 -11.79 32.72
C VAL A 76 28.57 -12.85 31.83
N ALA A 77 29.77 -13.33 32.15
CA ALA A 77 30.45 -14.35 31.32
C ALA A 77 29.68 -15.66 31.28
N THR A 78 29.12 -16.07 32.42
CA THR A 78 28.35 -17.32 32.53
C THR A 78 26.99 -17.19 31.82
N LEU A 79 26.30 -16.05 31.97
CA LEU A 79 25.09 -15.74 31.19
C LEU A 79 25.35 -15.68 29.67
N MET A 80 26.48 -15.11 29.26
CA MET A 80 26.88 -14.97 27.85
C MET A 80 27.16 -16.32 27.18
N SER A 81 27.54 -17.34 27.97
CA SER A 81 27.81 -18.70 27.51
C SER A 81 26.59 -19.64 27.52
N SER A 82 25.45 -19.20 28.07
CA SER A 82 24.24 -20.02 28.05
C SER A 82 23.72 -20.17 26.61
N ASN A 83 23.37 -21.40 26.22
CA ASN A 83 22.84 -21.69 24.88
C ASN A 83 21.63 -20.80 24.57
N THR A 84 20.74 -20.58 25.55
CA THR A 84 19.57 -19.71 25.42
C THR A 84 19.96 -18.26 25.09
N ALA A 85 20.98 -17.68 25.75
CA ALA A 85 21.40 -16.31 25.44
C ALA A 85 22.05 -16.19 24.05
N ILE A 86 22.77 -17.22 23.60
CA ILE A 86 23.32 -17.29 22.24
C ILE A 86 22.19 -17.34 21.21
N ASP A 87 21.19 -18.19 21.45
CA ASP A 87 20.02 -18.35 20.57
C ASP A 87 19.20 -17.07 20.50
N ILE A 88 18.97 -16.40 21.65
CA ILE A 88 18.28 -15.10 21.70
C ILE A 88 19.02 -14.06 20.86
N ARG A 89 20.35 -13.95 20.98
CA ARG A 89 21.13 -12.99 20.19
C ARG A 89 21.06 -13.28 18.70
N ALA A 90 21.13 -14.55 18.31
CA ALA A 90 21.01 -14.96 16.92
C ALA A 90 19.62 -14.60 16.37
N LYS A 91 18.56 -14.94 17.10
CA LYS A 91 17.17 -14.66 16.71
C LYS A 91 16.83 -13.18 16.72
N LEU A 92 17.36 -12.40 17.65
CA LEU A 92 17.21 -10.94 17.66
C LEU A 92 17.87 -10.32 16.44
N LYS A 93 19.04 -10.80 16.04
CA LYS A 93 19.70 -10.33 14.81
C LYS A 93 18.87 -10.67 13.58
N GLU A 94 18.36 -11.89 13.50
CA GLU A 94 17.47 -12.34 12.42
C GLU A 94 16.21 -11.45 12.34
N TYR A 95 15.50 -11.28 13.46
CA TYR A 95 14.32 -10.44 13.58
C TYR A 95 14.59 -8.99 13.15
N ASN A 96 15.62 -8.36 13.70
CA ASN A 96 15.96 -6.97 13.41
C ASN A 96 16.32 -6.77 11.93
N SER A 97 17.05 -7.73 11.34
CA SER A 97 17.39 -7.68 9.91
C SER A 97 16.14 -7.80 9.03
N ALA A 98 15.28 -8.79 9.31
CA ALA A 98 14.04 -9.00 8.59
C ALA A 98 13.09 -7.80 8.71
N LEU A 99 13.01 -7.18 9.90
CA LEU A 99 12.18 -6.01 10.15
C LEU A 99 12.68 -4.80 9.36
N LEU A 100 14.00 -4.55 9.37
CA LEU A 100 14.59 -3.46 8.58
C LEU A 100 14.36 -3.67 7.08
N ASP A 101 14.49 -4.89 6.59
CA ASP A 101 14.25 -5.21 5.18
C ASP A 101 12.77 -5.04 4.82
N GLN A 102 11.84 -5.45 5.70
CA GLN A 102 10.42 -5.19 5.49
C GLN A 102 10.09 -3.69 5.49
N ILE A 103 10.72 -2.90 6.36
CA ILE A 103 10.56 -1.43 6.36
C ILE A 103 11.04 -0.84 5.03
N LYS A 104 12.18 -1.31 4.50
CA LYS A 104 12.69 -0.86 3.19
C LYS A 104 11.73 -1.24 2.07
N LEU A 105 11.22 -2.47 2.06
CA LEU A 105 10.27 -2.96 1.05
C LEU A 105 8.93 -2.22 1.10
N ASN A 106 8.43 -1.90 2.29
CA ASN A 106 7.19 -1.13 2.46
C ASN A 106 7.34 0.33 1.99
N LYS A 107 8.54 0.92 2.17
CA LYS A 107 8.86 2.27 1.66
C LYS A 107 9.15 2.29 0.17
N ALA A 108 9.37 1.13 -0.44
CA ALA A 108 9.67 1.04 -1.85
C ALA A 108 8.43 1.42 -2.69
N ALA A 109 8.73 1.90 -3.89
CA ALA A 109 7.78 2.45 -4.82
C ALA A 109 6.71 1.47 -5.29
N ALA A 110 5.45 1.88 -5.23
CA ALA A 110 4.39 1.22 -5.99
C ALA A 110 4.57 1.45 -7.51
N PRO A 111 4.18 0.50 -8.36
CA PRO A 111 4.22 0.67 -9.81
C PRO A 111 3.21 1.69 -10.31
N ARG A 112 3.58 2.40 -11.38
CA ARG A 112 2.64 3.22 -12.12
C ARG A 112 1.65 2.31 -12.83
N LEU A 113 0.37 2.65 -12.77
CA LEU A 113 -0.69 1.90 -13.47
C LEU A 113 -0.43 1.79 -14.98
N TYR A 114 0.17 2.83 -15.58
CA TYR A 114 0.55 2.81 -16.99
C TYR A 114 1.60 1.72 -17.29
N ASP A 115 2.68 1.66 -16.50
CA ASP A 115 3.76 0.69 -16.70
C ASP A 115 3.27 -0.74 -16.45
N LEU A 116 2.42 -0.94 -15.43
CA LEU A 116 1.78 -2.22 -15.17
C LEU A 116 0.90 -2.67 -16.34
N ARG A 117 0.05 -1.79 -16.88
CA ARG A 117 -0.80 -2.13 -18.04
C ARG A 117 0.03 -2.46 -19.26
N LEU A 118 1.13 -1.74 -19.47
CA LEU A 118 2.04 -2.02 -20.59
C LEU A 118 2.72 -3.39 -20.41
N LEU A 119 3.15 -3.71 -19.19
CA LEU A 119 3.72 -5.01 -18.84
C LEU A 119 2.70 -6.15 -19.03
N GLN A 120 1.49 -5.99 -18.48
CA GLN A 120 0.37 -6.93 -18.68
C GLN A 120 0.06 -7.13 -20.16
N LYS A 121 -0.06 -6.03 -20.92
CA LYS A 121 -0.31 -6.09 -22.37
C LYS A 121 0.77 -6.90 -23.08
N TRP A 122 2.04 -6.69 -22.74
CA TRP A 122 3.14 -7.45 -23.33
C TRP A 122 3.10 -8.93 -22.94
N ILE A 123 2.85 -9.26 -21.68
CA ILE A 123 2.75 -10.64 -21.18
C ILE A 123 1.64 -11.42 -21.90
N TYR A 124 0.45 -10.82 -22.05
CA TYR A 124 -0.74 -11.48 -22.59
C TYR A 124 -0.91 -11.32 -24.11
N SER A 125 -0.08 -10.49 -24.77
CA SER A 125 -0.13 -10.30 -26.21
C SER A 125 0.36 -11.56 -26.94
N PRO A 126 -0.42 -12.11 -27.90
CA PRO A 126 -0.04 -13.29 -28.68
C PRO A 126 1.24 -13.10 -29.50
N ASN A 127 1.52 -11.86 -29.90
CA ASN A 127 2.68 -11.52 -30.74
C ASN A 127 3.96 -11.28 -29.91
N ASP A 128 3.80 -10.97 -28.62
CA ASP A 128 4.90 -10.61 -27.73
C ASP A 128 5.22 -11.76 -26.76
N GLY A 129 4.79 -11.65 -25.49
CA GLY A 129 5.02 -12.64 -24.45
C GLY A 129 4.34 -13.98 -24.71
N ALA A 130 3.42 -14.07 -25.68
CA ALA A 130 2.70 -15.28 -26.07
C ALA A 130 1.98 -15.96 -24.89
N GLY A 131 1.60 -15.20 -23.85
CA GLY A 131 0.93 -15.73 -22.66
C GLY A 131 1.78 -16.74 -21.89
N PHE A 132 3.12 -16.66 -21.96
CA PHE A 132 3.98 -17.68 -21.35
C PHE A 132 3.77 -17.80 -19.84
N LEU A 133 3.46 -16.69 -19.15
CA LEU A 133 3.02 -16.70 -17.75
C LEU A 133 1.57 -17.16 -17.69
N SER A 134 1.37 -18.46 -17.51
CA SER A 134 0.04 -19.10 -17.49
C SER A 134 -0.35 -19.69 -16.13
N ALA A 135 0.62 -19.85 -15.23
CA ALA A 135 0.45 -20.54 -13.95
C ALA A 135 0.60 -19.59 -12.75
N VAL A 136 1.21 -20.08 -11.67
CA VAL A 136 1.43 -19.35 -10.41
C VAL A 136 2.25 -18.06 -10.59
N GLU A 137 3.11 -18.05 -11.59
CA GLU A 137 3.98 -16.94 -12.01
C GLU A 137 3.22 -15.74 -12.62
N ALA A 138 1.99 -15.95 -13.09
CA ALA A 138 1.14 -14.87 -13.60
C ALA A 138 0.42 -14.10 -12.48
N LYS A 139 0.25 -14.72 -11.31
CA LYS A 139 -0.54 -14.18 -10.19
C LYS A 139 -0.13 -12.75 -9.77
N PRO A 140 1.17 -12.41 -9.67
CA PRO A 140 1.57 -11.05 -9.28
C PRO A 140 1.03 -9.96 -10.21
N TYR A 141 0.81 -10.28 -11.49
CA TYR A 141 0.41 -9.31 -12.51
C TYR A 141 -1.10 -9.29 -12.75
N GLN A 142 -1.88 -10.01 -11.94
CA GLN A 142 -3.34 -9.97 -11.97
C GLN A 142 -3.86 -8.73 -11.21
N ASN A 143 -5.03 -8.23 -11.59
CA ASN A 143 -5.58 -6.96 -11.08
C ASN A 143 -5.88 -6.97 -9.57
N ASP A 144 -5.98 -8.15 -8.96
CA ASP A 144 -6.21 -8.36 -7.53
C ASP A 144 -4.95 -8.21 -6.67
N ASN A 145 -3.75 -8.34 -7.27
CA ASN A 145 -2.47 -8.37 -6.55
C ASN A 145 -1.60 -7.12 -6.78
N VAL A 146 -2.14 -6.09 -7.44
CA VAL A 146 -1.40 -4.90 -7.85
C VAL A 146 -0.82 -4.12 -6.67
N GLU A 147 -1.52 -4.13 -5.54
CA GLU A 147 -1.09 -3.43 -4.33
C GLU A 147 0.17 -4.05 -3.72
N ASP A 148 0.45 -5.34 -3.93
CA ASP A 148 1.64 -6.01 -3.39
C ASP A 148 2.86 -5.92 -4.33
N LEU A 149 2.78 -5.10 -5.39
CA LEU A 149 3.89 -4.91 -6.33
C LEU A 149 4.82 -3.76 -5.92
N VAL A 150 6.10 -3.93 -6.25
CA VAL A 150 7.16 -2.94 -6.07
C VAL A 150 7.98 -2.77 -7.34
N VAL A 151 8.45 -1.55 -7.57
CA VAL A 151 9.37 -1.22 -8.66
C VAL A 151 10.78 -0.99 -8.16
N LEU A 152 11.78 -1.54 -8.85
CA LEU A 152 13.19 -1.34 -8.49
C LEU A 152 13.70 0.09 -8.74
N THR A 153 13.13 0.79 -9.71
CA THR A 153 13.54 2.15 -10.08
C THR A 153 12.31 2.95 -10.46
N GLN A 154 11.95 3.95 -9.65
CA GLN A 154 11.01 4.97 -10.09
C GLN A 154 11.65 5.81 -11.18
N MET A 155 10.93 6.05 -12.27
CA MET A 155 11.19 7.27 -13.02
C MET A 155 10.84 8.43 -12.08
N ALA A 156 11.79 9.31 -11.81
CA ALA A 156 11.47 10.63 -11.29
C ALA A 156 10.64 11.29 -12.40
N ASP A 157 9.36 11.54 -12.14
CA ASP A 157 8.51 12.56 -12.78
C ASP A 157 7.04 12.25 -12.44
N TYR A 158 6.43 13.11 -11.63
CA TYR A 158 5.21 12.98 -10.82
C TYR A 158 5.44 12.51 -9.39
N ASP A 159 5.66 13.50 -8.52
CA ASP A 159 5.63 13.37 -7.07
C ASP A 159 4.30 12.78 -6.62
N ILE A 160 4.37 11.71 -5.83
CA ILE A 160 3.21 11.11 -5.14
C ILE A 160 2.48 12.17 -4.30
N PHE A 161 3.22 13.17 -3.80
CA PHE A 161 2.67 14.35 -3.16
C PHE A 161 1.84 15.22 -4.11
N THR A 162 2.28 15.41 -5.35
CA THR A 162 1.50 16.14 -6.35
C THR A 162 0.21 15.41 -6.65
N ALA A 163 0.23 14.08 -6.85
CA ALA A 163 -0.98 13.27 -7.05
C ALA A 163 -1.95 13.38 -5.86
N PHE A 164 -1.43 13.25 -4.62
CA PHE A 164 -2.23 13.41 -3.40
C PHE A 164 -2.83 14.82 -3.27
N ILE A 165 -2.04 15.87 -3.56
CA ILE A 165 -2.50 17.25 -3.52
C ILE A 165 -3.58 17.47 -4.59
N THR A 166 -3.38 16.97 -5.81
CA THR A 166 -4.36 17.14 -6.90
C THR A 166 -5.65 16.38 -6.68
N GLU A 167 -5.60 15.19 -6.10
CA GLU A 167 -6.78 14.33 -5.94
C GLU A 167 -7.55 14.61 -4.65
N ASN A 168 -6.88 15.03 -3.57
CA ASN A 168 -7.52 15.15 -2.25
C ASN A 168 -7.53 16.59 -1.72
N VAL A 169 -6.41 17.31 -1.83
CA VAL A 169 -6.28 18.64 -1.20
C VAL A 169 -6.97 19.71 -2.04
N ILE A 170 -6.77 19.69 -3.36
CA ILE A 170 -7.35 20.67 -4.28
C ILE A 170 -8.89 20.62 -4.22
N PRO A 171 -9.57 19.46 -4.36
CA PRO A 171 -11.03 19.40 -4.25
C PRO A 171 -11.55 19.83 -2.89
N TRP A 172 -10.89 19.44 -1.79
CA TRP A 172 -11.28 19.84 -0.43
C TRP A 172 -11.17 21.36 -0.22
N ILE A 173 -10.09 21.98 -0.70
CA ILE A 173 -9.93 23.44 -0.64
C ILE A 173 -11.04 24.10 -1.46
N PHE A 174 -11.29 23.65 -2.69
CA PHE A 174 -12.33 24.22 -3.55
C PHE A 174 -13.72 24.08 -2.94
N GLU A 175 -14.09 22.91 -2.42
CA GLU A 175 -15.39 22.66 -1.78
C GLU A 175 -15.58 23.55 -0.54
N LYS A 176 -14.53 23.71 0.28
CA LYS A 176 -14.61 24.47 1.54
C LYS A 176 -14.50 25.99 1.34
N THR A 177 -13.75 26.45 0.34
CA THR A 177 -13.60 27.88 0.02
C THR A 177 -14.79 28.42 -0.79
N TYR A 178 -15.39 27.64 -1.70
CA TYR A 178 -16.63 28.05 -2.39
C TYR A 178 -17.80 28.24 -1.42
N HIS A 179 -17.92 27.38 -0.40
CA HIS A 179 -18.96 27.54 0.62
C HIS A 179 -18.73 28.76 1.53
N ARG A 180 -17.48 29.11 1.85
CA ARG A 180 -17.18 30.31 2.65
C ARG A 180 -17.34 31.61 1.88
N LEU A 181 -16.92 31.67 0.61
CA LEU A 181 -17.09 32.88 -0.22
C LEU A 181 -18.57 33.17 -0.54
N LYS A 182 -19.43 32.15 -0.74
CA LYS A 182 -20.88 32.39 -0.90
C LYS A 182 -21.55 32.95 0.35
N VAL A 183 -21.11 32.56 1.55
CA VAL A 183 -21.69 33.04 2.82
C VAL A 183 -21.23 34.47 3.13
N THR A 184 -20.01 34.85 2.81
CA THR A 184 -19.50 36.22 3.08
C THR A 184 -19.85 37.23 1.98
N PHE A 185 -19.92 36.82 0.70
CA PHE A 185 -20.34 37.72 -0.39
C PHE A 185 -21.87 37.78 -0.56
N GLY A 186 -22.60 36.70 -0.25
CA GLY A 186 -24.06 36.67 -0.26
C GLY A 186 -24.72 37.50 0.86
N LEU A 187 -24.01 37.76 1.96
CA LEU A 187 -24.47 38.64 3.04
C LEU A 187 -24.08 40.12 2.87
N ARG A 188 -23.38 40.50 1.79
CA ARG A 188 -23.05 41.91 1.48
C ARG A 188 -23.74 42.46 0.24
N LEU A 189 -24.55 41.64 -0.45
CA LEU A 189 -25.30 42.04 -1.65
C LEU A 189 -26.81 42.19 -1.45
N PHE A 190 -27.31 41.99 -0.21
CA PHE A 190 -28.69 42.27 0.18
C PHE A 190 -28.72 43.30 1.32
N GLY A 191 -28.39 44.55 1.00
CA GLY A 191 -28.67 45.73 1.81
C GLY A 191 -29.30 46.77 0.90
N LEU A 192 -30.62 46.92 1.00
CA LEU A 192 -31.46 47.80 0.20
C LEU A 192 -31.25 49.27 0.61
N ASP A 193 -31.17 50.18 -0.37
CA ASP A 193 -31.78 51.52 -0.24
C ASP A 193 -32.19 52.10 -1.61
N GLU A 194 -33.50 52.09 -1.81
CA GLU A 194 -34.40 53.06 -2.44
C GLU A 194 -33.83 54.28 -3.21
N SER A 195 -34.10 54.37 -4.53
CA SER A 195 -34.67 55.58 -5.20
C SER A 195 -34.83 55.41 -6.74
N ASP A 196 -36.02 55.81 -7.21
CA ASP A 196 -36.39 56.35 -8.53
C ASP A 196 -36.60 55.44 -9.78
N HIS A 197 -37.87 55.03 -9.94
CA HIS A 197 -38.79 55.08 -11.12
C HIS A 197 -38.29 55.43 -12.55
N PRO A 198 -39.11 55.20 -13.62
CA PRO A 198 -39.79 54.00 -14.10
C PRO A 198 -39.64 53.81 -15.65
N GLY A 199 -39.89 52.62 -16.23
CA GLY A 199 -39.87 52.51 -17.69
C GLY A 199 -40.08 51.15 -18.33
N MET A 200 -41.35 50.72 -18.39
CA MET A 200 -42.02 50.03 -19.50
C MET A 200 -41.56 48.64 -20.00
N ALA A 201 -42.54 47.73 -19.98
CA ALA A 201 -42.86 46.67 -20.95
C ALA A 201 -41.73 45.68 -21.29
N GLY A 202 -41.78 44.42 -20.87
CA GLY A 202 -42.88 43.48 -21.07
C GLY A 202 -42.44 42.46 -22.13
N LEU A 203 -42.40 41.18 -21.78
CA LEU A 203 -42.68 40.03 -22.67
C LEU A 203 -42.36 38.69 -21.98
N SER A 204 -43.32 37.79 -22.11
CA SER A 204 -43.18 36.35 -22.27
C SER A 204 -42.83 35.48 -21.04
N THR A 205 -43.91 35.03 -20.41
CA THR A 205 -43.97 33.81 -19.58
C THR A 205 -43.98 32.55 -20.46
N GLY A 206 -43.02 31.67 -20.25
CA GLY A 206 -43.01 30.28 -20.72
C GLY A 206 -41.71 29.65 -20.22
N GLY A 207 -41.68 28.88 -19.14
CA GLY A 207 -42.30 27.56 -19.05
C GLY A 207 -41.17 26.53 -19.02
N LEU A 208 -40.92 25.92 -17.86
CA LEU A 208 -40.58 24.49 -17.68
C LEU A 208 -40.10 24.23 -16.24
N ARG A 209 -41.10 23.96 -15.41
CA ARG A 209 -41.01 23.29 -14.12
C ARG A 209 -41.41 21.82 -14.37
N ARG A 210 -40.76 20.86 -13.69
CA ARG A 210 -40.96 19.37 -13.67
C ARG A 210 -39.84 18.65 -14.45
N LYS A 211 -39.06 17.71 -13.90
CA LYS A 211 -39.31 16.71 -12.84
C LYS A 211 -37.97 16.27 -12.23
N TYR A 212 -37.83 16.44 -10.92
CA TYR A 212 -37.07 15.53 -10.04
C TYR A 212 -38.12 14.95 -9.10
N LYS A 213 -38.44 13.65 -9.21
CA LYS A 213 -38.99 12.78 -8.15
C LYS A 213 -39.42 11.41 -8.73
N HIS A 214 -38.47 10.53 -9.02
CA HIS A 214 -38.70 9.08 -9.02
C HIS A 214 -37.36 8.38 -9.16
N GLU A 215 -36.84 7.81 -8.07
CA GLU A 215 -35.80 6.74 -7.99
C GLU A 215 -35.12 6.78 -6.61
N ARG A 216 -35.89 6.61 -5.53
CA ARG A 216 -35.29 6.37 -4.20
C ARG A 216 -35.98 5.31 -3.34
N ASP A 217 -36.86 4.50 -3.92
CA ASP A 217 -37.63 3.48 -3.18
C ASP A 217 -37.45 2.04 -3.73
N GLN A 218 -36.24 1.63 -4.11
CA GLN A 218 -35.98 0.23 -4.53
C GLN A 218 -34.77 -0.48 -3.90
N HIS A 219 -34.09 0.08 -2.90
CA HIS A 219 -32.95 -0.61 -2.25
C HIS A 219 -33.12 -0.91 -0.76
N LEU A 220 -34.37 -1.05 -0.28
CA LEU A 220 -34.69 -1.55 1.06
C LEU A 220 -35.55 -2.82 0.99
N SER A 221 -35.05 -3.85 0.32
CA SER A 221 -35.60 -5.21 0.44
C SER A 221 -34.62 -6.28 -0.08
N CYS A 222 -33.50 -6.48 0.62
CA CYS A 222 -32.79 -7.77 0.54
C CYS A 222 -31.85 -7.93 1.75
N ASN A 223 -32.44 -8.10 2.94
CA ASN A 223 -31.69 -8.57 4.11
C ASN A 223 -32.66 -9.25 5.07
N LYS A 224 -33.22 -10.40 4.65
CA LYS A 224 -34.01 -11.27 5.52
C LYS A 224 -34.21 -12.66 4.90
N SER A 225 -33.15 -13.48 4.84
CA SER A 225 -33.28 -14.94 4.70
C SER A 225 -31.91 -15.64 4.72
N ARG A 226 -31.35 -15.82 5.92
CA ARG A 226 -30.39 -16.89 6.23
C ARG A 226 -30.27 -16.92 7.75
N ASP A 227 -31.19 -17.66 8.36
CA ASP A 227 -31.09 -18.23 9.71
C ASP A 227 -32.35 -19.10 9.92
N THR A 228 -32.26 -20.34 9.42
CA THR A 228 -32.97 -21.56 9.88
C THR A 228 -32.31 -22.75 9.22
#